data_AF-A0A7V8CTX3-F1
#
_entry.id   AF-A0A7V8CTX3-F1
#
_cell.length_a   1.000
_cell.length_b   1.000
_cell.length_c   1.000
_cell.angle_alpha   90.00
_cell.angle_beta   90.00
_cell.angle_gamma   90.00
#
_symmetry.space_group_name_H-M   'P 1'
#
loop_
_entity.id
_entity.type
_entity.pdbx_description
1 polymer ?
#
loop_
_entity_poly.entity_id
_entity_poly.type
_entity_poly.pdbx_seq_one_letter_code
_entity_poly.pdbx_strand_id
1 'polypeptide(L)'
;MWLTYGLAADGALVEIDAVVRGKTDLGCPYCGAPLIAKKGQIKQPHFAHAGETCRAANRDDSSVPTLPLYQFFGVDVTAKELDMLRRFSGGGSISMPEVGHLVERGLATFNRFTYRHELTKRGKIPVGQLSLQLFCAEQEPRIVARLAELEDGVANDYARQSALLDEHLMDLRLYRAHLRRILSTTLYLFQITLPTGVIHKIGVTTRPVAERMAEVALELQRVTGAHVPVSLVDAWPHRGNVEWYFKHRYAAHRHPLGTLTEYFAFPDLKAVLRDLRRMPPKTFTEIEREVLAGEPAPIERQIAAERTAAARKAAHAAATRAGMRAVAAQGTHVGRPHGGEDATVFLAKPSSQRVLAALAQGLGVRAAARAAGVAINTVRKVQQLRVLDTQER
;
A
#
# COMPACT_ATOMS: atom_id res chain seq x y z
N MET A 1 -16.80 -4.92 5.30
CA MET A 1 -15.37 -4.77 5.66
C MET A 1 -14.55 -5.46 4.60
N TRP A 2 -13.66 -4.72 3.97
CA TRP A 2 -12.91 -5.12 2.78
C TRP A 2 -11.46 -5.53 3.11
N LEU A 3 -11.03 -5.31 4.36
CA LEU A 3 -9.64 -5.47 4.79
C LEU A 3 -9.19 -6.94 4.70
N THR A 4 -8.29 -7.24 3.77
CA THR A 4 -7.77 -8.59 3.52
C THR A 4 -6.30 -8.75 3.92
N TYR A 5 -5.66 -7.68 4.41
CA TYR A 5 -4.30 -7.71 4.95
C TYR A 5 -4.28 -7.19 6.39
N GLY A 6 -3.49 -7.84 7.22
CA GLY A 6 -3.09 -7.36 8.54
C GLY A 6 -1.61 -6.98 8.55
N LEU A 7 -1.21 -6.15 9.50
CA LEU A 7 0.17 -5.72 9.69
C LEU A 7 0.82 -6.54 10.82
N ALA A 8 1.92 -7.22 10.51
CA ALA A 8 2.73 -7.91 11.51
C ALA A 8 3.64 -6.94 12.28
N ALA A 9 4.23 -7.41 13.38
CA ALA A 9 5.09 -6.60 14.26
C ALA A 9 6.36 -6.08 13.56
N ASP A 10 6.84 -6.80 12.55
CA ASP A 10 7.97 -6.40 11.69
C ASP A 10 7.56 -5.42 10.57
N GLY A 11 6.28 -5.04 10.49
CA GLY A 11 5.73 -4.15 9.48
C GLY A 11 5.37 -4.84 8.16
N ALA A 12 5.47 -6.18 8.08
CA ALA A 12 5.05 -6.94 6.91
C ALA A 12 3.52 -7.01 6.80
N LEU A 13 3.02 -6.92 5.56
CA LEU A 13 1.61 -7.15 5.27
C LEU A 13 1.35 -8.65 5.11
N VAL A 14 0.46 -9.19 5.93
CA VAL A 14 0.08 -10.60 5.95
C VAL A 14 -1.35 -10.72 5.44
N GLU A 15 -1.51 -11.53 4.40
CA GLU A 15 -2.81 -11.76 3.78
C GLU A 15 -3.71 -12.68 4.61
N ILE A 16 -5.02 -12.44 4.55
CA ILE A 16 -6.04 -13.21 5.26
C ILE A 16 -5.93 -14.71 4.96
N ASP A 17 -5.61 -15.10 3.73
CA ASP A 17 -5.53 -16.51 3.33
C ASP A 17 -4.38 -17.26 4.01
N ALA A 18 -3.32 -16.56 4.41
CA ALA A 18 -2.18 -17.14 5.14
C ALA A 18 -2.45 -17.39 6.63
N VAL A 19 -3.55 -16.86 7.18
CA VAL A 19 -3.83 -16.92 8.62
C VAL A 19 -4.97 -17.89 8.93
N VAL A 20 -4.90 -18.62 10.04
CA VAL A 20 -6.03 -19.44 10.50
C VAL A 20 -7.22 -18.57 10.95
N ARG A 21 -8.43 -19.13 10.96
CA ARG A 21 -9.61 -18.42 11.45
C ARG A 21 -9.45 -18.09 12.95
N GLY A 22 -9.83 -16.89 13.37
CA GLY A 22 -9.89 -16.52 14.79
C GLY A 22 -9.02 -15.31 15.15
N LYS A 23 -8.58 -15.25 16.41
CA LYS A 23 -7.69 -14.19 16.92
C LYS A 23 -6.33 -14.30 16.23
N THR A 24 -5.67 -13.16 16.02
CA THR A 24 -4.38 -13.06 15.35
C THR A 24 -3.48 -12.09 16.09
N ASP A 25 -2.17 -12.19 15.87
CA ASP A 25 -1.18 -11.22 16.37
C ASP A 25 -1.00 -10.03 15.40
N LEU A 26 -1.90 -9.89 14.42
CA LEU A 26 -1.84 -8.84 13.40
C LEU A 26 -2.61 -7.60 13.86
N GLY A 27 -2.07 -6.43 13.55
CA GLY A 27 -2.70 -5.14 13.72
C GLY A 27 -3.39 -4.64 12.45
N CYS A 28 -4.39 -3.78 12.61
CA CYS A 28 -4.98 -3.02 11.50
C CYS A 28 -3.89 -2.17 10.84
N PRO A 29 -3.68 -2.24 9.50
CA PRO A 29 -2.64 -1.46 8.84
C PRO A 29 -2.79 0.06 9.03
N TYR A 30 -4.00 0.54 9.34
CA TYR A 30 -4.28 1.97 9.52
C TYR A 30 -4.12 2.45 10.97
N CYS A 31 -4.67 1.72 11.94
CA CYS A 31 -4.72 2.17 13.34
C CYS A 31 -3.95 1.30 14.32
N GLY A 32 -3.37 0.19 13.87
CA GLY A 32 -2.65 -0.78 14.71
C GLY A 32 -3.53 -1.64 15.62
N ALA A 33 -4.85 -1.43 15.65
CA ALA A 33 -5.75 -2.17 16.53
C ALA A 33 -5.76 -3.69 16.21
N PRO A 34 -5.88 -4.58 17.21
CA PRO A 34 -5.85 -6.02 17.00
C PRO A 34 -6.92 -6.53 16.02
N LEU A 35 -6.53 -7.46 15.16
CA LEU A 35 -7.40 -8.06 14.16
C LEU A 35 -7.82 -9.50 14.49
N ILE A 36 -9.02 -9.85 14.01
CA ILE A 36 -9.61 -11.18 14.02
C ILE A 36 -9.80 -11.61 12.57
N ALA A 37 -9.21 -12.75 12.18
CA ALA A 37 -9.43 -13.38 10.89
C ALA A 37 -10.83 -14.00 10.82
N LYS A 38 -11.73 -13.37 10.06
CA LYS A 38 -13.08 -13.85 9.80
C LYS A 38 -13.10 -14.66 8.51
N LYS A 39 -13.03 -15.97 8.64
CA LYS A 39 -13.20 -16.93 7.55
C LYS A 39 -14.49 -17.70 7.75
N GLY A 40 -15.42 -17.57 6.81
CA GLY A 40 -16.72 -18.23 6.85
C GLY A 40 -17.15 -18.70 5.47
N GLN A 41 -18.29 -19.37 5.41
CA GLN A 41 -18.82 -19.94 4.15
C GLN A 41 -19.60 -18.93 3.31
N ILE A 42 -20.13 -17.86 3.93
CA ILE A 42 -21.03 -16.89 3.27
C ILE A 42 -20.28 -15.63 2.84
N LYS A 43 -19.52 -15.02 3.77
CA LYS A 43 -18.78 -13.79 3.52
C LYS A 43 -17.35 -14.12 3.11
N GLN A 44 -16.80 -13.33 2.20
CA GLN A 44 -15.39 -13.44 1.80
C GLN A 44 -14.48 -13.33 3.04
N PRO A 45 -13.37 -14.09 3.09
CA PRO A 45 -12.34 -13.93 4.11
C PRO A 45 -11.90 -12.48 4.25
N HIS A 46 -11.97 -11.94 5.45
CA HIS A 46 -11.48 -10.60 5.77
C HIS A 46 -11.01 -10.55 7.22
N PHE A 47 -10.21 -9.54 7.55
CA PHE A 47 -9.92 -9.17 8.92
C PHE A 47 -11.00 -8.25 9.46
N ALA A 48 -11.36 -8.44 10.73
CA ALA A 48 -12.22 -7.56 11.49
C ALA A 48 -11.48 -7.04 12.72
N HIS A 49 -11.79 -5.82 13.16
CA HIS A 49 -11.29 -5.31 14.41
C HIS A 49 -11.82 -6.17 15.58
N ALA A 50 -11.00 -6.38 16.60
CA ALA A 50 -11.45 -6.99 17.85
C ALA A 50 -12.39 -6.06 18.65
N GLY A 51 -12.33 -4.75 18.40
CA GLY A 51 -13.19 -3.73 18.99
C GLY A 51 -13.81 -2.82 17.92
N GLU A 52 -13.85 -1.51 18.21
CA GLU A 52 -14.38 -0.52 17.27
C GLU A 52 -13.59 -0.50 15.96
N THR A 53 -14.31 -0.39 14.84
CA THR A 53 -13.72 -0.33 13.51
C THR A 53 -13.26 1.10 13.22
N CYS A 54 -12.00 1.28 12.87
CA CYS A 54 -11.49 2.61 12.53
C CYS A 54 -12.11 3.14 11.23
N ARG A 55 -12.16 4.48 11.09
CA ARG A 55 -12.71 5.17 9.92
C ARG A 55 -12.11 4.66 8.60
N ALA A 56 -10.78 4.52 8.53
CA ALA A 56 -10.09 4.11 7.30
C ALA A 56 -10.50 2.70 6.81
N ALA A 57 -10.75 1.77 7.75
CA ALA A 57 -11.23 0.42 7.43
C ALA A 57 -12.74 0.34 7.20
N ASN A 58 -13.49 1.40 7.52
CA ASN A 58 -14.93 1.52 7.33
C ASN A 58 -15.31 2.45 6.15
N ARG A 59 -14.35 2.77 5.28
CA ARG A 59 -14.58 3.54 4.06
C ARG A 59 -15.52 2.83 3.09
N ASP A 60 -16.19 3.61 2.25
CA ASP A 60 -17.04 3.10 1.17
C ASP A 60 -16.22 2.37 0.11
N ASP A 61 -16.83 1.39 -0.57
CA ASP A 61 -16.13 0.49 -1.50
C ASP A 61 -15.41 1.24 -2.66
N SER A 62 -15.84 2.46 -2.99
CA SER A 62 -15.25 3.31 -4.04
C SER A 62 -13.93 3.96 -3.65
N SER A 63 -13.64 4.16 -2.36
CA SER A 63 -12.40 4.77 -1.88
C SER A 63 -11.35 3.76 -1.41
N VAL A 64 -11.68 2.47 -1.45
CA VAL A 64 -10.77 1.39 -1.07
C VAL A 64 -9.70 1.14 -2.15
N PRO A 65 -8.43 0.87 -1.78
CA PRO A 65 -7.36 0.49 -2.71
C PRO A 65 -7.52 -0.93 -3.28
N THR A 66 -8.66 -1.22 -3.93
CA THR A 66 -8.91 -2.51 -4.60
C THR A 66 -8.38 -2.55 -6.03
N LEU A 67 -8.05 -3.74 -6.51
CA LEU A 67 -7.68 -3.96 -7.92
C LEU A 67 -8.89 -3.75 -8.84
N PRO A 68 -8.78 -2.89 -9.87
CA PRO A 68 -9.84 -2.70 -10.84
C PRO A 68 -10.31 -4.01 -11.48
N LEU A 69 -11.63 -4.12 -11.64
CA LEU A 69 -12.31 -5.27 -12.24
C LEU A 69 -12.00 -6.64 -11.60
N TYR A 70 -11.45 -6.72 -10.38
CA TYR A 70 -11.05 -8.00 -9.79
C TYR A 70 -12.19 -8.72 -9.05
N GLN A 71 -12.63 -8.22 -7.89
CA GLN A 71 -13.64 -8.91 -7.06
C GLN A 71 -15.09 -8.52 -7.40
N PHE A 72 -15.36 -7.24 -7.59
CA PHE A 72 -16.71 -6.72 -7.89
C PHE A 72 -16.90 -6.40 -9.37
N PHE A 73 -15.92 -6.79 -10.19
CA PHE A 73 -15.81 -6.45 -11.61
C PHE A 73 -15.91 -4.96 -11.95
N GLY A 74 -15.90 -4.06 -10.95
CA GLY A 74 -15.65 -2.62 -11.07
C GLY A 74 -16.50 -1.87 -12.09
N VAL A 75 -17.59 -2.47 -12.57
CA VAL A 75 -18.54 -1.78 -13.42
C VAL A 75 -19.57 -1.21 -12.47
N ASP A 76 -19.49 0.09 -12.23
CA ASP A 76 -20.53 0.84 -11.54
C ASP A 76 -21.85 0.70 -12.33
N VAL A 77 -22.60 -0.35 -11.97
CA VAL A 77 -23.81 -0.83 -12.62
C VAL A 77 -24.79 -1.07 -11.50
N THR A 78 -25.86 -0.30 -11.51
CA THR A 78 -26.98 -0.46 -10.57
C THR A 78 -27.69 -1.80 -10.80
N ALA A 79 -28.45 -2.27 -9.81
CA ALA A 79 -29.26 -3.48 -9.97
C ALA A 79 -30.21 -3.40 -11.19
N LYS A 80 -30.75 -2.21 -11.46
CA LYS A 80 -31.60 -1.92 -12.62
C LYS A 80 -30.83 -2.06 -13.93
N GLU A 81 -29.63 -1.50 -14.01
CA GLU A 81 -28.80 -1.62 -15.21
C GLU A 81 -28.30 -3.06 -15.42
N LEU A 82 -28.03 -3.81 -14.35
CA LEU A 82 -27.67 -5.22 -14.46
C LEU A 82 -28.82 -6.06 -15.02
N ASP A 83 -30.05 -5.78 -14.60
CA ASP A 83 -31.25 -6.38 -15.18
C ASP A 83 -31.39 -6.04 -16.68
N MET A 84 -31.24 -4.77 -17.04
CA MET A 84 -31.24 -4.34 -18.45
C MET A 84 -30.18 -5.07 -19.27
N LEU A 85 -28.94 -5.17 -18.76
CA LEU A 85 -27.86 -5.88 -19.42
C LEU A 85 -28.18 -7.36 -19.61
N ARG A 86 -28.75 -8.03 -18.60
CA ARG A 86 -29.16 -9.44 -18.70
C ARG A 86 -30.25 -9.65 -19.76
N ARG A 87 -31.26 -8.77 -19.81
CA ARG A 87 -32.30 -8.82 -20.84
C ARG A 87 -31.74 -8.58 -22.24
N PHE A 88 -30.92 -7.53 -22.40
CA PHE A 88 -30.26 -7.20 -23.66
C PHE A 88 -29.39 -8.36 -24.17
N SER A 89 -28.62 -8.95 -23.26
CA SER A 89 -27.66 -10.02 -23.52
C SER A 89 -28.30 -11.38 -23.82
N GLY A 90 -29.39 -11.70 -23.12
CA GLY A 90 -30.09 -12.99 -23.20
C GLY A 90 -31.18 -13.06 -24.27
N GLY A 91 -31.34 -12.03 -25.11
CA GLY A 91 -32.41 -11.96 -26.10
C GLY A 91 -33.81 -11.70 -25.51
N GLY A 92 -33.86 -11.19 -24.28
CA GLY A 92 -35.10 -10.73 -23.67
C GLY A 92 -35.58 -9.41 -24.27
N SER A 93 -36.82 -9.03 -23.96
CA SER A 93 -37.37 -7.75 -24.39
C SER A 93 -36.68 -6.59 -23.67
N ILE A 94 -36.10 -5.67 -24.44
CA ILE A 94 -35.54 -4.41 -23.95
C ILE A 94 -36.05 -3.27 -24.82
N SER A 95 -36.52 -2.21 -24.18
CA SER A 95 -37.08 -1.06 -24.88
C SER A 95 -35.99 -0.15 -25.43
N MET A 96 -36.28 0.60 -26.50
CA MET A 96 -35.31 1.55 -27.08
C MET A 96 -34.80 2.61 -26.09
N PRO A 97 -35.61 3.17 -25.17
CA PRO A 97 -35.11 4.06 -24.12
C PRO A 97 -34.09 3.39 -23.19
N GLU A 98 -34.29 2.11 -22.83
CA GLU A 98 -33.33 1.36 -22.01
C GLU A 98 -32.02 1.11 -22.78
N VAL A 99 -32.10 0.82 -24.08
CA VAL A 99 -30.90 0.73 -24.94
C VAL A 99 -30.18 2.07 -24.99
N GLY A 100 -30.91 3.18 -25.14
CA GLY A 100 -30.36 4.54 -25.07
C GLY A 100 -29.60 4.79 -23.77
N HIS A 101 -30.20 4.44 -22.62
CA HIS A 101 -29.55 4.53 -21.31
C HIS A 101 -28.25 3.71 -21.23
N LEU A 102 -28.25 2.48 -21.75
CA LEU A 102 -27.04 1.65 -21.81
C LEU A 102 -25.96 2.25 -22.71
N VAL A 103 -26.33 2.92 -23.81
CA VAL A 103 -25.39 3.62 -24.69
C VAL A 103 -24.80 4.85 -23.99
N GLU A 104 -25.62 5.66 -23.33
CA GLU A 104 -25.18 6.82 -22.55
C GLU A 104 -24.21 6.43 -21.43
N ARG A 105 -24.46 5.29 -20.77
CA ARG A 105 -23.55 4.70 -19.76
C ARG A 105 -22.28 4.08 -20.35
N GLY A 106 -22.15 4.00 -21.68
CA GLY A 106 -21.04 3.35 -22.37
C GLY A 106 -21.02 1.82 -22.24
N LEU A 107 -22.16 1.21 -21.93
CA LEU A 107 -22.33 -0.23 -21.77
C LEU A 107 -22.82 -0.91 -23.07
N ALA A 108 -23.47 -0.16 -23.95
CA ALA A 108 -23.83 -0.58 -25.29
C ALA A 108 -23.32 0.41 -26.34
N THR A 109 -23.27 0.00 -27.59
CA THR A 109 -22.91 0.84 -28.73
C THR A 109 -23.64 0.38 -29.99
N PHE A 110 -23.88 1.30 -30.92
CA PHE A 110 -24.45 0.96 -32.22
C PHE A 110 -23.37 0.45 -33.17
N ASN A 111 -23.48 -0.81 -33.58
CA ASN A 111 -22.59 -1.40 -34.56
C ASN A 111 -23.11 -1.11 -35.97
N ARG A 112 -22.37 -0.27 -36.71
CA ARG A 112 -22.72 0.14 -38.09
C ARG A 112 -22.64 -1.00 -39.11
N PHE A 113 -21.87 -2.06 -38.83
CA PHE A 113 -21.72 -3.19 -39.74
C PHE A 113 -22.88 -4.17 -39.62
N THR A 114 -23.38 -4.40 -38.41
CA THR A 114 -24.53 -5.28 -38.15
C THR A 114 -25.86 -4.54 -38.11
N TYR A 115 -25.83 -3.21 -38.13
CA TYR A 115 -26.97 -2.30 -37.96
C TYR A 115 -27.79 -2.60 -36.69
N ARG A 116 -27.10 -3.02 -35.63
CA ARG A 116 -27.71 -3.40 -34.34
C ARG A 116 -26.91 -2.81 -33.19
N HIS A 117 -27.57 -2.57 -32.08
CA HIS A 117 -26.87 -2.29 -30.84
C HIS A 117 -26.21 -3.57 -30.33
N GLU A 118 -25.00 -3.44 -29.78
CA GLU A 118 -24.28 -4.51 -29.12
C GLU A 118 -23.65 -4.02 -27.82
N LEU A 119 -23.37 -4.95 -26.90
CA LEU A 119 -22.67 -4.61 -25.66
C LEU A 119 -21.22 -4.24 -25.96
N THR A 120 -20.76 -3.13 -25.37
CA THR A 120 -19.34 -2.79 -25.32
C THR A 120 -18.60 -3.83 -24.48
N LYS A 121 -17.25 -3.81 -24.51
CA LYS A 121 -16.47 -4.68 -23.62
C LYS A 121 -16.84 -4.47 -22.15
N ARG A 122 -17.04 -3.21 -21.75
CA ARG A 122 -17.51 -2.83 -20.41
C ARG A 122 -18.89 -3.40 -20.10
N GLY A 123 -19.85 -3.35 -21.04
CA GLY A 123 -21.17 -3.95 -20.86
C GLY A 123 -21.19 -5.48 -20.84
N LYS A 124 -20.21 -6.13 -21.48
CA LYS A 124 -20.07 -7.60 -21.50
C LYS A 124 -19.54 -8.17 -20.18
N ILE A 125 -18.81 -7.39 -19.37
CA ILE A 125 -18.22 -7.87 -18.12
C ILE A 125 -19.28 -8.26 -17.07
N PRO A 126 -20.29 -7.42 -16.73
CA PRO A 126 -21.28 -7.73 -15.70
C PRO A 126 -22.13 -8.97 -16.00
N VAL A 127 -22.31 -9.30 -17.29
CA VAL A 127 -23.05 -10.48 -17.75
C VAL A 127 -22.15 -11.66 -18.13
N GLY A 128 -20.84 -11.56 -17.87
CA GLY A 128 -19.91 -12.67 -18.09
C GLY A 128 -19.68 -13.01 -19.57
N GLN A 129 -19.96 -12.10 -20.51
CA GLN A 129 -19.88 -12.37 -21.95
C GLN A 129 -18.56 -11.99 -22.61
N LEU A 130 -17.68 -11.25 -21.94
CA LEU A 130 -16.36 -10.91 -22.47
C LEU A 130 -15.45 -12.15 -22.44
N SER A 131 -14.70 -12.40 -23.51
CA SER A 131 -13.70 -13.48 -23.48
C SER A 131 -12.60 -13.18 -22.46
N LEU A 132 -11.93 -14.21 -21.97
CA LEU A 132 -10.88 -14.05 -20.96
C LEU A 132 -9.71 -13.22 -21.49
N GLN A 133 -9.36 -13.42 -22.77
CA GLN A 133 -8.36 -12.60 -23.47
C GLN A 133 -8.72 -11.10 -23.46
N LEU A 134 -9.95 -10.76 -23.83
CA LEU A 134 -10.39 -9.37 -23.88
C LEU A 134 -10.54 -8.79 -22.47
N PHE A 135 -10.94 -9.60 -21.49
CA PHE A 135 -10.98 -9.19 -20.10
C PHE A 135 -9.59 -8.78 -19.58
N CYS A 136 -8.55 -9.58 -19.83
CA CYS A 136 -7.17 -9.20 -19.50
C CYS A 136 -6.77 -7.87 -20.15
N ALA A 137 -7.08 -7.70 -21.45
CA ALA A 137 -6.78 -6.48 -22.19
C ALA A 137 -7.49 -5.24 -21.64
N GLU A 138 -8.67 -5.40 -21.01
CA GLU A 138 -9.40 -4.30 -20.35
C GLU A 138 -8.92 -4.04 -18.92
N GLN A 139 -8.55 -5.09 -18.19
CA GLN A 139 -8.21 -5.00 -16.77
C GLN A 139 -6.78 -4.51 -16.53
N GLU A 140 -5.80 -5.06 -17.24
CA GLU A 140 -4.39 -4.82 -16.96
C GLU A 140 -4.00 -3.33 -17.06
N PRO A 141 -4.43 -2.57 -18.10
CA PRO A 141 -4.12 -1.13 -18.16
C PRO A 141 -4.74 -0.33 -17.00
N ARG A 142 -5.93 -0.73 -16.53
CA ARG A 142 -6.60 -0.08 -15.40
C ARG A 142 -5.88 -0.32 -14.08
N ILE A 143 -5.33 -1.53 -13.90
CA ILE A 143 -4.51 -1.85 -12.73
C ILE A 143 -3.27 -0.94 -12.70
N VAL A 144 -2.56 -0.82 -13.81
CA VAL A 144 -1.36 0.03 -13.88
C VAL A 144 -1.73 1.52 -13.70
N ALA A 145 -2.79 1.99 -14.34
CA ALA A 145 -3.26 3.38 -14.18
C ALA A 145 -3.63 3.68 -12.72
N ARG A 146 -4.33 2.76 -12.05
CA ARG A 146 -4.71 2.94 -10.64
C ARG A 146 -3.50 2.94 -9.71
N LEU A 147 -2.46 2.15 -9.99
CA LEU A 147 -1.21 2.23 -9.25
C LEU A 147 -0.58 3.62 -9.37
N ALA A 148 -0.49 4.15 -10.60
CA ALA A 148 0.06 5.49 -10.84
C ALA A 148 -0.74 6.58 -10.11
N GLU A 149 -2.08 6.52 -10.14
CA GLU A 149 -2.95 7.44 -9.39
C GLU A 149 -2.65 7.45 -7.89
N LEU A 150 -2.40 6.27 -7.28
CA LEU A 150 -2.07 6.15 -5.86
C LEU A 150 -0.68 6.70 -5.56
N GLU A 151 0.30 6.43 -6.42
CA GLU A 151 1.67 6.96 -6.29
C GLU A 151 1.68 8.49 -6.38
N ASP A 152 0.96 9.06 -7.35
CA ASP A 152 0.78 10.51 -7.51
C ASP A 152 0.05 11.11 -6.30
N GLY A 153 -0.98 10.43 -5.78
CA GLY A 153 -1.70 10.84 -4.57
C GLY A 153 -0.78 10.97 -3.36
N VAL A 154 0.06 9.96 -3.11
CA VAL A 154 1.05 9.98 -2.02
C VAL A 154 2.09 11.08 -2.23
N ALA A 155 2.61 11.24 -3.45
CA ALA A 155 3.60 12.28 -3.76
C ALA A 155 3.03 13.69 -3.51
N ASN A 156 1.78 13.92 -3.90
CA ASN A 156 1.08 15.19 -3.67
C ASN A 156 0.86 15.48 -2.19
N ASP A 157 0.41 14.48 -1.42
CA ASP A 157 0.22 14.63 0.03
C ASP A 157 1.53 14.85 0.76
N TYR A 158 2.59 14.20 0.30
CA TYR A 158 3.92 14.38 0.85
C TYR A 158 4.43 15.81 0.64
N ALA A 159 4.33 16.32 -0.58
CA ALA A 159 4.74 17.68 -0.92
C ALA A 159 3.96 18.76 -0.13
N ARG A 160 2.69 18.48 0.19
CA ARG A 160 1.81 19.39 0.95
C ARG A 160 1.83 19.17 2.47
N GLN A 161 2.60 18.20 2.96
CA GLN A 161 2.59 17.78 4.37
C GLN A 161 1.17 17.49 4.88
N SER A 162 0.39 16.81 4.04
CA SER A 162 -1.01 16.47 4.30
C SER A 162 -1.14 15.54 5.50
N ALA A 163 -2.17 15.77 6.33
CA ALA A 163 -2.52 14.87 7.42
C ALA A 163 -2.99 13.47 6.94
N LEU A 164 -3.32 13.33 5.65
CA LEU A 164 -3.74 12.07 5.02
C LEU A 164 -2.58 11.23 4.50
N LEU A 165 -1.34 11.73 4.57
CA LEU A 165 -0.17 11.08 3.99
C LEU A 165 -0.02 9.62 4.44
N ASP A 166 -0.13 9.34 5.74
CA ASP A 166 0.04 7.98 6.26
C ASP A 166 -1.09 7.04 5.81
N GLU A 167 -2.32 7.54 5.67
CA GLU A 167 -3.46 6.77 5.16
C GLU A 167 -3.24 6.41 3.69
N HIS A 168 -2.92 7.38 2.84
CA HIS A 168 -2.68 7.15 1.41
C HIS A 168 -1.41 6.33 1.15
N LEU A 169 -0.37 6.49 1.96
CA LEU A 169 0.82 5.65 1.91
C LEU A 169 0.46 4.19 2.22
N MET A 170 -0.42 3.96 3.20
CA MET A 170 -0.92 2.61 3.48
C MET A 170 -1.80 2.07 2.35
N ASP A 171 -2.62 2.91 1.72
CA ASP A 171 -3.42 2.52 0.55
C ASP A 171 -2.55 2.05 -0.61
N LEU A 172 -1.47 2.78 -0.91
CA LEU A 172 -0.49 2.38 -1.91
C LEU A 172 0.15 1.02 -1.56
N ARG A 173 0.57 0.83 -0.30
CA ARG A 173 1.17 -0.43 0.17
C ARG A 173 0.22 -1.62 0.03
N LEU A 174 -1.04 -1.45 0.43
CA LEU A 174 -2.07 -2.48 0.28
C LEU A 174 -2.34 -2.79 -1.18
N TYR A 175 -2.45 -1.77 -2.02
CA TYR A 175 -2.63 -1.95 -3.46
C TYR A 175 -1.48 -2.74 -4.10
N ARG A 176 -0.24 -2.36 -3.80
CA ARG A 176 0.97 -3.05 -4.29
C ARG A 176 1.02 -4.50 -3.80
N ALA A 177 0.62 -4.77 -2.56
CA ALA A 177 0.52 -6.13 -2.02
C ALA A 177 -0.51 -6.97 -2.79
N HIS A 178 -1.70 -6.41 -3.05
CA HIS A 178 -2.72 -7.06 -3.88
C HIS A 178 -2.23 -7.35 -5.30
N LEU A 179 -1.57 -6.37 -5.93
CA LEU A 179 -1.01 -6.54 -7.27
C LEU A 179 0.06 -7.63 -7.28
N ARG A 180 0.98 -7.60 -6.32
CA ARG A 180 2.01 -8.65 -6.17
C ARG A 180 1.39 -10.04 -6.02
N ARG A 181 0.28 -10.17 -5.27
CA ARG A 181 -0.43 -11.44 -5.12
C ARG A 181 -0.90 -11.98 -6.48
N ILE A 182 -1.66 -11.19 -7.24
CA ILE A 182 -2.19 -11.67 -8.53
C ILE A 182 -1.07 -11.98 -9.53
N LEU A 183 0.02 -11.21 -9.52
CA LEU A 183 1.17 -11.42 -10.38
C LEU A 183 2.01 -12.63 -9.94
N SER A 184 2.09 -12.95 -8.65
CA SER A 184 2.87 -14.11 -8.16
C SER A 184 2.13 -15.45 -8.25
N THR A 185 0.82 -15.42 -8.50
CA THR A 185 -0.01 -16.63 -8.57
C THR A 185 -0.13 -17.21 -9.98
N THR A 186 -0.15 -18.54 -10.05
CA THR A 186 -0.48 -19.33 -11.25
C THR A 186 -1.95 -19.73 -11.20
N LEU A 187 -2.70 -19.41 -12.27
CA LEU A 187 -4.04 -19.95 -12.49
C LEU A 187 -3.91 -21.40 -12.99
N TYR A 188 -4.68 -22.34 -12.46
CA TYR A 188 -4.69 -23.72 -12.90
C TYR A 188 -6.11 -24.21 -13.19
N LEU A 189 -6.20 -25.18 -14.10
CA LEU A 189 -7.39 -25.97 -14.32
C LEU A 189 -7.07 -27.44 -14.06
N PHE A 190 -7.72 -28.03 -13.07
CA PHE A 190 -7.64 -29.47 -12.79
C PHE A 190 -8.86 -30.19 -13.37
N GLN A 191 -8.64 -31.41 -13.83
CA GLN A 191 -9.69 -32.37 -14.16
C GLN A 191 -9.80 -33.38 -13.02
N ILE A 192 -11.03 -33.67 -12.62
CA ILE A 192 -11.37 -34.53 -11.49
C ILE A 192 -12.35 -35.59 -12.01
N THR A 193 -11.98 -36.85 -11.84
CA THR A 193 -12.80 -37.98 -12.33
C THR A 193 -13.59 -38.56 -11.17
N LEU A 194 -14.88 -38.25 -11.10
CA LEU A 194 -15.81 -38.82 -10.12
C LEU A 194 -16.52 -40.05 -10.72
N PRO A 195 -17.09 -40.94 -9.89
CA PRO A 195 -17.93 -42.02 -10.39
C PRO A 195 -19.13 -41.55 -11.22
N THR A 196 -19.63 -40.34 -10.91
CA THR A 196 -20.79 -39.72 -11.57
C THR A 196 -20.44 -38.92 -12.83
N GLY A 197 -19.15 -38.75 -13.15
CA GLY A 197 -18.70 -37.99 -14.31
C GLY A 197 -17.44 -37.18 -14.05
N VAL A 198 -17.09 -36.34 -15.02
CA VAL A 198 -15.89 -35.49 -14.95
C VAL A 198 -16.28 -34.07 -14.56
N ILE A 199 -15.61 -33.55 -13.54
CA ILE A 199 -15.70 -32.14 -13.15
C ILE A 199 -14.34 -31.48 -13.22
N HIS A 200 -14.32 -30.15 -13.20
CA HIS A 200 -13.11 -29.36 -13.32
C HIS A 200 -13.01 -28.36 -12.18
N LYS A 201 -11.81 -28.15 -11.65
CA LYS A 201 -11.53 -27.13 -10.65
C LYS A 201 -10.67 -26.04 -11.24
N ILE A 202 -11.15 -24.80 -11.18
CA ILE A 202 -10.32 -23.61 -11.44
C ILE A 202 -9.77 -23.09 -10.12
N GLY A 203 -8.54 -22.58 -10.10
CA GLY A 203 -8.05 -21.89 -8.92
C GLY A 203 -6.71 -21.23 -9.16
N VAL A 204 -6.22 -20.53 -8.14
CA VAL A 204 -4.91 -19.88 -8.17
C VAL A 204 -4.01 -20.44 -7.07
N THR A 205 -2.71 -20.41 -7.30
CA THR A 205 -1.72 -20.80 -6.28
C THR A 205 -0.40 -20.07 -6.44
N THR A 206 0.25 -19.74 -5.33
CA THR A 206 1.66 -19.30 -5.28
C THR A 206 2.63 -20.47 -5.11
N ARG A 207 2.12 -21.68 -4.83
CA ARG A 207 2.92 -22.90 -4.61
C ARG A 207 3.09 -23.66 -5.92
N PRO A 208 4.03 -24.62 -5.99
CA PRO A 208 4.09 -25.55 -7.11
C PRO A 208 2.73 -26.21 -7.38
N VAL A 209 2.32 -26.25 -8.65
CA VAL A 209 1.00 -26.76 -9.06
C VAL A 209 0.80 -28.22 -8.62
N ALA A 210 1.87 -29.02 -8.59
CA ALA A 210 1.84 -30.40 -8.13
C ALA A 210 1.47 -30.54 -6.64
N GLU A 211 2.02 -29.68 -5.78
CA GLU A 211 1.67 -29.65 -4.35
C GLU A 211 0.20 -29.26 -4.17
N ARG A 212 -0.24 -28.23 -4.91
CA ARG A 212 -1.64 -27.80 -4.86
C ARG A 212 -2.60 -28.90 -5.35
N MET A 213 -2.21 -29.68 -6.34
CA MET A 213 -2.98 -30.82 -6.84
C MET A 213 -3.15 -31.90 -5.77
N ALA A 214 -2.07 -32.23 -5.04
CA ALA A 214 -2.13 -33.19 -3.94
C ALA A 214 -3.06 -32.73 -2.81
N GLU A 215 -3.02 -31.44 -2.46
CA GLU A 215 -3.95 -30.88 -1.46
C GLU A 215 -5.41 -30.94 -1.90
N VAL A 216 -5.69 -30.63 -3.17
CA VAL A 216 -7.06 -30.72 -3.71
C VAL A 216 -7.53 -32.17 -3.69
N ALA A 217 -6.67 -33.14 -4.01
CA ALA A 217 -7.02 -34.56 -3.91
C ALA A 217 -7.38 -34.96 -2.47
N LEU A 218 -6.60 -34.51 -1.48
CA LEU A 218 -6.88 -34.75 -0.06
C LEU A 218 -8.17 -34.06 0.42
N GLU A 219 -8.42 -32.83 -0.03
CA GLU A 219 -9.66 -32.10 0.25
C GLU A 219 -10.88 -32.84 -0.32
N LEU A 220 -10.79 -33.28 -1.58
CA LEU A 220 -11.84 -34.03 -2.24
C LEU A 220 -12.09 -35.39 -1.58
N GLN A 221 -11.05 -36.07 -1.11
CA GLN A 221 -11.20 -37.32 -0.38
C GLN A 221 -12.00 -37.13 0.92
N ARG A 222 -11.77 -36.03 1.65
CA ARG A 222 -12.55 -35.71 2.86
C ARG A 222 -14.02 -35.40 2.55
N VAL A 223 -14.30 -34.76 1.41
CA VAL A 223 -15.66 -34.38 1.02
C VAL A 223 -16.44 -35.55 0.41
N THR A 224 -15.79 -36.36 -0.41
CA THR A 224 -16.44 -37.46 -1.16
C THR A 224 -16.36 -38.81 -0.46
N GLY A 225 -15.47 -38.97 0.54
CA GLY A 225 -15.21 -40.24 1.20
C GLY A 225 -14.39 -41.24 0.37
N ALA A 226 -13.99 -40.87 -0.85
CA ALA A 226 -13.29 -41.75 -1.78
C ALA A 226 -12.02 -41.09 -2.33
N HIS A 227 -11.04 -41.91 -2.72
CA HIS A 227 -9.90 -41.39 -3.46
C HIS A 227 -10.35 -40.97 -4.87
N VAL A 228 -10.10 -39.71 -5.23
CA VAL A 228 -10.52 -39.15 -6.52
C VAL A 228 -9.29 -38.81 -7.36
N PRO A 229 -9.16 -39.36 -8.59
CA PRO A 229 -8.09 -38.97 -9.50
C PRO A 229 -8.19 -37.49 -9.89
N VAL A 230 -7.10 -36.75 -9.64
CA VAL A 230 -6.94 -35.36 -10.03
C VAL A 230 -5.77 -35.27 -11.00
N SER A 231 -5.97 -34.57 -12.12
CA SER A 231 -4.92 -34.34 -13.12
C SER A 231 -4.91 -32.87 -13.55
N LEU A 232 -3.72 -32.38 -13.91
CA LEU A 232 -3.56 -31.04 -14.46
C LEU A 232 -4.01 -31.02 -15.92
N VAL A 233 -4.95 -30.14 -16.25
CA VAL A 233 -5.33 -29.88 -17.65
C VAL A 233 -4.37 -28.85 -18.26
N ASP A 234 -4.19 -27.72 -17.57
CA ASP A 234 -3.31 -26.64 -18.02
C ASP A 234 -3.09 -25.63 -16.88
N ALA A 235 -2.06 -24.79 -17.02
CA ALA A 235 -1.71 -23.75 -16.05
C ALA A 235 -1.21 -22.47 -16.74
N TRP A 236 -1.60 -21.33 -16.20
CA TRP A 236 -1.25 -20.00 -16.70
C TRP A 236 -0.54 -19.20 -15.61
N PRO A 237 0.80 -19.15 -15.64
CA PRO A 237 1.59 -18.35 -14.72
C PRO A 237 1.16 -16.88 -14.74
N HIS A 238 1.14 -16.25 -13.57
CA HIS A 238 0.89 -14.81 -13.41
C HIS A 238 -0.50 -14.36 -13.90
N ARG A 239 -1.49 -15.27 -13.89
CA ARG A 239 -2.88 -15.03 -14.30
C ARG A 239 -3.87 -15.09 -13.12
N GLY A 240 -3.41 -14.77 -11.91
CA GLY A 240 -4.25 -14.70 -10.73
C GLY A 240 -5.43 -13.74 -10.83
N ASN A 241 -5.28 -12.71 -11.66
CA ASN A 241 -6.28 -11.67 -11.90
C ASN A 241 -7.58 -12.20 -12.56
N VAL A 242 -7.53 -13.37 -13.20
CA VAL A 242 -8.63 -13.92 -14.01
C VAL A 242 -9.59 -14.79 -13.22
N GLU A 243 -9.18 -15.34 -12.08
CA GLU A 243 -9.94 -16.39 -11.36
C GLU A 243 -11.40 -16.00 -11.10
N TRP A 244 -11.63 -14.81 -10.55
CA TRP A 244 -12.97 -14.34 -10.24
C TRP A 244 -13.81 -14.18 -11.50
N TYR A 245 -13.24 -13.60 -12.56
CA TYR A 245 -13.96 -13.41 -13.81
C TYR A 245 -14.30 -14.73 -14.48
N PHE A 246 -13.41 -15.73 -14.41
CA PHE A 246 -13.72 -17.08 -14.86
C PHE A 246 -14.93 -17.66 -14.13
N LYS A 247 -14.93 -17.59 -12.79
CA LYS A 247 -16.04 -18.10 -11.96
C LYS A 247 -17.37 -17.40 -12.25
N HIS A 248 -17.32 -16.11 -12.59
CA HIS A 248 -18.48 -15.31 -12.98
C HIS A 248 -18.99 -15.69 -14.37
N ARG A 249 -18.12 -15.68 -15.37
CA ARG A 249 -18.42 -16.03 -16.77
C ARG A 249 -19.02 -17.42 -16.91
N TYR A 250 -18.49 -18.39 -16.18
CA TYR A 250 -18.91 -19.79 -16.26
C TYR A 250 -19.84 -20.20 -15.12
N ALA A 251 -20.46 -19.25 -14.41
CA ALA A 251 -21.31 -19.54 -13.26
C ALA A 251 -22.45 -20.54 -13.56
N ALA A 252 -22.99 -20.53 -14.78
CA ALA A 252 -24.04 -21.48 -15.22
C ALA A 252 -23.58 -22.96 -15.25
N HIS A 253 -22.27 -23.20 -15.29
CA HIS A 253 -21.68 -24.55 -15.30
C HIS A 253 -21.15 -24.97 -13.92
N ARG A 254 -21.40 -24.18 -12.87
CA ARG A 254 -20.90 -24.48 -11.53
C ARG A 254 -21.50 -25.81 -11.05
N HIS A 255 -20.63 -26.71 -10.63
CA HIS A 255 -21.01 -27.99 -10.04
C HIS A 255 -21.05 -27.85 -8.51
N PRO A 256 -22.18 -28.16 -7.85
CA PRO A 256 -22.29 -28.03 -6.41
C PRO A 256 -21.45 -29.09 -5.70
N LEU A 257 -20.49 -28.65 -4.89
CA LEU A 257 -19.67 -29.52 -4.05
C LEU A 257 -19.56 -28.91 -2.65
N GLY A 258 -20.58 -29.13 -1.83
CA GLY A 258 -20.73 -28.45 -0.54
C GLY A 258 -20.78 -26.92 -0.74
N THR A 259 -19.91 -26.19 -0.05
CA THR A 259 -19.79 -24.72 -0.16
C THR A 259 -18.76 -24.26 -1.17
N LEU A 260 -18.14 -25.19 -1.90
CA LEU A 260 -17.07 -24.87 -2.84
C LEU A 260 -17.67 -24.35 -4.15
N THR A 261 -17.12 -23.24 -4.66
CA THR A 261 -17.67 -22.50 -5.82
C THR A 261 -16.82 -22.61 -7.07
N GLU A 262 -15.68 -23.25 -6.94
CA GLU A 262 -14.62 -23.34 -7.94
C GLU A 262 -14.64 -24.63 -8.76
N TYR A 263 -15.70 -25.44 -8.61
CA TYR A 263 -15.91 -26.68 -9.36
C TYR A 263 -16.96 -26.50 -10.45
N PHE A 264 -16.73 -27.10 -11.61
CA PHE A 264 -17.54 -26.91 -12.81
C PHE A 264 -17.75 -28.21 -13.58
N ALA A 265 -18.94 -28.40 -14.13
CA ALA A 265 -19.28 -29.46 -15.07
C ALA A 265 -19.54 -28.83 -16.44
N PHE A 266 -18.60 -28.99 -17.36
CA PHE A 266 -18.66 -28.36 -18.68
C PHE A 266 -19.21 -29.34 -19.72
N PRO A 267 -20.28 -28.99 -20.47
CA PRO A 267 -20.76 -29.81 -21.58
C PRO A 267 -19.76 -29.81 -22.75
N ASP A 268 -19.07 -28.69 -22.97
CA ASP A 268 -18.00 -28.56 -23.96
C ASP A 268 -16.75 -27.96 -23.33
N LEU A 269 -15.87 -28.83 -22.81
CA LEU A 269 -14.57 -28.41 -22.28
C LEU A 269 -13.69 -27.75 -23.36
N LYS A 270 -13.83 -28.12 -24.64
CA LYS A 270 -12.98 -27.58 -25.71
C LYS A 270 -13.24 -26.08 -25.91
N ALA A 271 -14.49 -25.64 -25.79
CA ALA A 271 -14.83 -24.21 -25.84
C ALA A 271 -14.20 -23.42 -24.68
N VAL A 272 -14.22 -23.98 -23.46
CA VAL A 272 -13.62 -23.36 -22.27
C VAL A 272 -12.09 -23.28 -22.41
N LEU A 273 -11.46 -24.38 -22.84
CA LEU A 273 -10.01 -24.41 -23.08
C LEU A 273 -9.59 -23.45 -24.19
N ARG A 274 -10.41 -23.28 -25.23
CA ARG A 274 -10.14 -22.30 -26.28
C ARG A 274 -10.14 -20.87 -25.72
N ASP A 275 -11.07 -20.53 -24.82
CA ASP A 275 -11.12 -19.20 -24.19
C ASP A 275 -9.90 -18.97 -23.29
N LEU A 276 -9.56 -19.95 -22.45
CA LEU A 276 -8.39 -19.91 -21.58
C LEU A 276 -7.07 -19.81 -22.37
N ARG A 277 -6.88 -20.62 -23.40
CA ARG A 277 -5.65 -20.64 -24.23
C ARG A 277 -5.50 -19.41 -25.13
N ARG A 278 -6.58 -18.65 -25.36
CA ARG A 278 -6.50 -17.36 -26.08
C ARG A 278 -5.97 -16.23 -25.21
N MET A 279 -5.89 -16.42 -23.89
CA MET A 279 -5.19 -15.46 -23.04
C MET A 279 -3.70 -15.44 -23.44
N PRO A 280 -3.11 -14.28 -23.74
CA PRO A 280 -1.69 -14.21 -23.99
C PRO A 280 -0.92 -14.61 -22.71
N PRO A 281 0.33 -15.08 -22.81
CA PRO A 281 1.24 -15.10 -21.67
C PRO A 281 1.32 -13.72 -21.01
N LYS A 282 1.50 -13.66 -19.68
CA LYS A 282 1.67 -12.37 -18.99
C LYS A 282 3.06 -11.82 -19.28
N THR A 283 3.10 -10.66 -19.92
CA THR A 283 4.31 -9.85 -20.02
C THR A 283 4.26 -8.77 -18.95
N PHE A 284 5.33 -8.64 -18.18
CA PHE A 284 5.42 -7.63 -17.13
C PHE A 284 5.94 -6.30 -17.69
N THR A 285 5.33 -5.21 -17.28
CA THR A 285 5.95 -3.88 -17.35
C THR A 285 7.10 -3.77 -16.34
N GLU A 286 7.88 -2.69 -16.39
CA GLU A 286 8.94 -2.44 -15.40
C GLU A 286 8.37 -2.31 -13.98
N ILE A 287 7.33 -1.50 -13.80
CA ILE A 287 6.67 -1.32 -12.51
C ILE A 287 6.08 -2.63 -11.96
N GLU A 288 5.55 -3.50 -12.81
CA GLU A 288 5.07 -4.82 -12.40
C GLU A 288 6.21 -5.75 -11.94
N ARG A 289 7.40 -5.66 -12.57
CA ARG A 289 8.58 -6.42 -12.12
C ARG A 289 9.03 -5.97 -10.74
N GLU A 290 9.08 -4.67 -10.48
CA GLU A 290 9.42 -4.11 -9.17
C GLU A 290 8.42 -4.56 -8.09
N VAL A 291 7.12 -4.47 -8.38
CA VAL A 291 6.05 -4.93 -7.48
C VAL A 291 6.20 -6.43 -7.20
N LEU A 292 6.49 -7.24 -8.22
CA LEU A 292 6.68 -8.68 -8.07
C LEU A 292 7.90 -9.02 -7.19
N ALA A 293 9.00 -8.30 -7.39
CA ALA A 293 10.21 -8.39 -6.56
C ALA A 293 9.96 -7.96 -5.10
N GLY A 294 8.86 -7.25 -4.83
CA GLY A 294 8.53 -6.73 -3.51
C GLY A 294 9.27 -5.45 -3.18
N GLU A 295 9.76 -4.74 -4.19
CA GLU A 295 10.43 -3.45 -4.01
C GLU A 295 9.39 -2.38 -3.64
N PRO A 296 9.66 -1.52 -2.64
CA PRO A 296 8.80 -0.37 -2.35
C PRO A 296 8.81 0.62 -3.51
N ALA A 297 7.73 1.36 -3.74
CA ALA A 297 7.69 2.39 -4.77
C ALA A 297 8.75 3.49 -4.50
N PRO A 298 9.22 4.22 -5.52
CA PRO A 298 10.20 5.29 -5.35
C PRO A 298 9.82 6.31 -4.25
N ILE A 299 8.55 6.72 -4.21
CA ILE A 299 8.04 7.66 -3.20
C ILE A 299 8.05 7.04 -1.79
N GLU A 300 7.74 5.75 -1.65
CA GLU A 300 7.83 5.04 -0.37
C GLU A 300 9.27 5.02 0.15
N ARG A 301 10.24 4.71 -0.74
CA ARG A 301 11.67 4.69 -0.41
C ARG A 301 12.15 6.06 0.04
N GLN A 302 11.73 7.12 -0.66
CA GLN A 302 12.07 8.51 -0.30
C GLN A 302 11.55 8.86 1.10
N ILE A 303 10.25 8.65 1.35
CA ILE A 303 9.62 8.96 2.65
C ILE A 303 10.30 8.17 3.77
N ALA A 304 10.58 6.88 3.56
CA ALA A 304 11.24 6.03 4.55
C ALA A 304 12.68 6.50 4.85
N ALA A 305 13.44 6.90 3.83
CA ALA A 305 14.79 7.43 3.98
C ALA A 305 14.79 8.73 4.79
N GLU A 306 13.89 9.66 4.48
CA GLU A 306 13.78 10.94 5.19
C GLU A 306 13.31 10.76 6.65
N ARG A 307 12.32 9.88 6.89
CA ARG A 307 11.90 9.52 8.26
C ARG A 307 13.04 8.91 9.07
N THR A 308 13.83 8.03 8.45
CA THR A 308 15.00 7.42 9.09
C THR A 308 16.08 8.45 9.42
N ALA A 309 16.37 9.37 8.49
CA ALA A 309 17.32 10.45 8.70
C ALA A 309 16.87 11.39 9.83
N ALA A 310 15.59 11.75 9.86
CA ALA A 310 15.00 12.57 10.91
C ALA A 310 15.07 11.88 12.29
N ALA A 311 14.75 10.60 12.36
CA ALA A 311 14.85 9.81 13.59
C ALA A 311 16.29 9.73 14.12
N ARG A 312 17.27 9.50 13.23
CA ARG A 312 18.70 9.52 13.60
C ARG A 312 19.14 10.88 14.15
N LYS A 313 18.73 11.97 13.51
CA LYS A 313 19.01 13.34 13.98
C LYS A 313 18.38 13.60 15.35
N ALA A 314 17.14 13.17 15.57
CA ALA A 314 16.45 13.31 16.84
C ALA A 314 17.11 12.49 17.96
N ALA A 315 17.49 11.24 17.68
CA ALA A 315 18.21 10.37 18.61
C ALA A 315 19.58 10.95 19.00
N HIS A 316 20.34 11.44 18.03
CA HIS A 316 21.62 12.11 18.29
C HIS A 316 21.43 13.36 19.18
N ALA A 317 20.44 14.20 18.87
CA ALA A 317 20.14 15.38 19.69
C ALA A 317 19.71 15.00 21.12
N ALA A 318 18.94 13.91 21.28
CA ALA A 318 18.55 13.39 22.59
C ALA A 318 19.76 12.89 23.39
N ALA A 319 20.66 12.14 22.76
CA ALA A 319 21.90 11.66 23.37
C ALA A 319 22.81 12.82 23.80
N THR A 320 22.99 13.83 22.95
CA THR A 320 23.76 15.04 23.29
C THR A 320 23.17 15.77 24.50
N ARG A 321 21.84 15.94 24.55
CA ARG A 321 21.16 16.55 25.71
C ARG A 321 21.33 15.71 26.98
N ALA A 322 21.22 14.38 26.87
CA ALA A 322 21.42 13.48 28.00
C ALA A 322 22.86 13.58 28.54
N GLY A 323 23.85 13.60 27.64
CA GLY A 323 25.26 13.79 28.00
C GLY A 323 25.52 15.12 28.69
N MET A 324 25.03 16.23 28.11
CA MET A 324 25.16 17.56 28.74
C MET A 324 24.53 17.61 30.14
N ARG A 325 23.37 16.96 30.35
CA ARG A 325 22.74 16.87 31.67
C ARG A 325 23.56 16.04 32.65
N ALA A 326 24.14 14.92 32.22
CA ALA A 326 24.98 14.09 33.06
C ALA A 326 26.24 14.83 33.51
N VAL A 327 26.90 15.56 32.60
CA VAL A 327 28.09 16.38 32.92
C VAL A 327 27.73 17.52 33.88
N ALA A 328 26.60 18.19 33.66
CA ALA A 328 26.12 19.22 34.58
C ALA A 328 25.81 18.64 35.98
N ALA A 329 25.22 17.44 36.06
CA ALA A 329 24.93 16.77 37.32
C ALA A 329 26.21 16.35 38.09
N GLN A 330 27.31 16.11 37.38
CA GLN A 330 28.64 15.86 37.97
C GLN A 330 29.33 17.14 38.45
N GLY A 331 28.64 18.29 38.43
CA GLY A 331 29.20 19.58 38.83
C GLY A 331 30.24 20.15 37.86
N THR A 332 30.41 19.54 36.69
CA THR A 332 31.31 20.05 35.66
C THR A 332 30.62 21.21 34.94
N HIS A 333 31.21 22.40 35.01
CA HIS A 333 30.65 23.59 34.39
C HIS A 333 30.68 23.48 32.86
N VAL A 334 29.52 23.27 32.24
CA VAL A 334 29.35 23.26 30.79
C VAL A 334 28.96 24.66 30.32
N GLY A 335 29.91 25.41 29.80
CA GLY A 335 29.70 26.79 29.34
C GLY A 335 30.95 27.65 29.52
N ARG A 336 30.83 28.95 29.23
CA ARG A 336 31.90 29.92 29.47
C ARG A 336 32.21 29.96 30.97
N PRO A 337 33.46 29.73 31.42
CA PRO A 337 33.80 29.70 32.84
C PRO A 337 33.22 30.90 33.58
N HIS A 338 32.32 30.65 34.53
CA HIS A 338 31.81 31.68 35.43
C HIS A 338 32.68 31.72 36.68
N GLY A 339 33.66 32.61 36.60
CA GLY A 339 34.40 33.19 37.71
C GLY A 339 34.87 34.55 37.19
N GLY A 340 34.79 35.59 38.02
CA GLY A 340 35.49 36.83 37.70
C GLY A 340 36.95 36.44 37.46
N GLU A 341 37.39 36.53 36.20
CA GLU A 341 38.82 36.46 35.94
C GLU A 341 39.47 37.51 36.82
N ASP A 342 40.42 37.08 37.65
CA ASP A 342 41.11 37.93 38.61
C ASP A 342 41.48 39.26 37.92
N ALA A 343 41.20 40.38 38.58
CA ALA A 343 41.37 41.70 37.97
C ALA A 343 42.79 41.89 37.43
N THR A 344 43.80 41.36 38.13
CA THR A 344 45.19 41.42 37.71
C THR A 344 45.45 40.57 36.46
N VAL A 345 44.87 39.36 36.41
CA VAL A 345 44.98 38.46 35.25
C VAL A 345 44.26 39.05 34.03
N PHE A 346 43.07 39.63 34.23
CA PHE A 346 42.32 40.28 33.16
C PHE A 346 43.04 41.52 32.62
N LEU A 347 43.64 42.34 33.49
CA LEU A 347 44.41 43.52 33.10
C LEU A 347 45.76 43.16 32.47
N ALA A 348 46.38 42.04 32.83
CA ALA A 348 47.63 41.56 32.24
C ALA A 348 47.48 41.09 30.78
N LYS A 349 46.26 40.84 30.29
CA LYS A 349 46.03 40.41 28.91
C LYS A 349 46.56 41.44 27.90
N PRO A 350 47.17 40.98 26.78
CA PRO A 350 47.67 41.90 25.74
C PRO A 350 46.61 42.87 25.22
N SER A 351 45.34 42.43 25.12
CA SER A 351 44.22 43.28 24.73
C SER A 351 43.91 44.36 25.76
N SER A 352 43.92 44.02 27.05
CA SER A 352 43.72 44.98 28.16
C SER A 352 44.87 45.98 28.27
N GLN A 353 46.12 45.53 28.07
CA GLN A 353 47.30 46.40 28.06
C GLN A 353 47.26 47.43 26.92
N ARG A 354 46.83 47.02 25.71
CA ARG A 354 46.60 47.95 24.60
C ARG A 354 45.52 48.99 24.93
N VAL A 355 44.45 48.58 25.61
CA VAL A 355 43.41 49.50 26.09
C VAL A 355 43.98 50.48 27.12
N LEU A 356 44.77 50.01 28.09
CA LEU A 356 45.40 50.87 29.10
C LEU A 356 46.34 51.90 28.47
N ALA A 357 47.17 51.49 27.51
CA ALA A 357 48.05 52.39 26.77
C ALA A 357 47.26 53.46 25.98
N ALA A 358 46.18 53.05 25.29
CA ALA A 358 45.31 53.97 24.57
C ALA A 358 44.61 54.97 25.51
N LEU A 359 44.16 54.51 26.68
CA LEU A 359 43.55 55.39 27.70
C LEU A 359 44.59 56.33 28.33
N ALA A 360 45.84 55.90 28.53
CA ALA A 360 46.92 56.74 29.05
C ALA A 360 47.29 57.88 28.09
N GLN A 361 47.04 57.71 26.78
CA GLN A 361 47.17 58.76 25.77
C GLN A 361 45.98 59.74 25.75
N GLY A 362 45.05 59.66 26.72
CA GLY A 362 43.90 60.55 26.83
C GLY A 362 42.73 60.23 25.90
N LEU A 363 42.76 59.08 25.21
CA LEU A 363 41.70 58.71 24.28
C LEU A 363 40.40 58.34 25.02
N GLY A 364 39.27 58.89 24.57
CA GLY A 364 37.94 58.50 25.08
C GLY A 364 37.58 57.05 24.73
N VAL A 365 36.62 56.46 25.46
CA VAL A 365 36.27 55.02 25.41
C VAL A 365 36.10 54.45 23.98
N ARG A 366 35.43 55.19 23.08
CA ARG A 366 35.22 54.75 21.69
C ARG A 366 36.50 54.80 20.84
N ALA A 367 37.36 55.79 21.07
CA ALA A 367 38.63 55.93 20.38
C ALA A 367 39.64 54.87 20.88
N ALA A 368 39.67 54.62 22.19
CA ALA A 368 40.48 53.57 22.79
C ALA A 368 40.07 52.16 22.31
N ALA A 369 38.76 51.90 22.16
CA ALA A 369 38.25 50.63 21.61
C ALA A 369 38.76 50.38 20.17
N ARG A 370 38.72 51.41 19.31
CA ARG A 370 39.25 51.33 17.94
C ARG A 370 40.76 51.15 17.91
N ALA A 371 41.50 51.93 18.71
CA ALA A 371 42.96 51.86 18.79
C ALA A 371 43.46 50.51 19.32
N ALA A 372 42.77 49.90 20.29
CA ALA A 372 43.16 48.61 20.88
C ALA A 372 42.60 47.39 20.13
N GLY A 373 41.70 47.59 19.17
CA GLY A 373 41.05 46.54 18.38
C GLY A 373 40.08 45.67 19.20
N VAL A 374 39.33 46.26 20.14
CA VAL A 374 38.43 45.52 21.04
C VAL A 374 37.05 46.14 21.12
N ALA A 375 36.05 45.37 21.58
CA ALA A 375 34.71 45.89 21.84
C ALA A 375 34.70 46.96 22.95
N ILE A 376 33.78 47.93 22.84
CA ILE A 376 33.59 49.02 23.83
C ILE A 376 33.35 48.48 25.24
N ASN A 377 32.63 47.37 25.40
CA ASN A 377 32.37 46.75 26.70
C ASN A 377 33.65 46.22 27.36
N THR A 378 34.64 45.78 26.57
CA THR A 378 35.96 45.39 27.08
C THR A 378 36.69 46.61 27.63
N VAL A 379 36.63 47.75 26.94
CA VAL A 379 37.25 49.01 27.41
C VAL A 379 36.62 49.48 28.72
N ARG A 380 35.29 49.45 28.82
CA ARG A 380 34.57 49.78 30.05
C ARG A 380 34.94 48.85 31.20
N LYS A 381 35.05 47.55 30.93
CA LYS A 381 35.49 46.56 31.92
C LYS A 381 36.93 46.81 32.39
N VAL A 382 37.85 47.13 31.48
CA VAL A 382 39.24 47.51 31.82
C VAL A 382 39.27 48.80 32.67
N GLN A 383 38.48 49.83 32.32
CA GLN A 383 38.39 51.04 33.13
C GLN A 383 37.87 50.77 34.55
N GLN A 384 36.80 49.97 34.66
CA GLN A 384 36.20 49.62 35.94
C GLN A 384 37.18 48.84 36.83
N LEU A 385 37.88 47.84 36.26
CA LEU A 385 38.86 47.05 37.00
C LEU A 385 40.11 47.86 37.37
N ARG A 386 40.54 48.80 36.52
CA ARG A 386 41.65 49.71 36.84
C ARG A 386 41.36 50.61 38.04
N VAL A 387 40.14 51.15 38.13
CA VAL A 387 39.74 52.01 39.25
C VAL A 387 39.76 51.22 40.57
N LEU A 388 39.27 49.98 40.54
CA LEU A 388 39.27 49.10 41.71
C LEU A 388 40.69 48.70 42.16
N ASP A 389 41.58 48.35 41.21
CA ASP A 389 42.99 48.03 41.49
C ASP A 389 43.79 49.22 42.07
N THR A 390 43.36 50.45 41.79
CA THR A 390 43.99 51.67 42.34
C THR A 390 43.44 52.04 43.73
N GLN A 391 42.30 51.48 44.15
CA GLN A 391 41.69 51.73 45.47
C GLN A 391 42.08 50.69 46.53
N GLU A 392 42.59 49.52 46.11
CA GLU A 392 43.07 48.44 47.00
C GLU A 392 44.59 48.51 47.29
N ARG A 393 45.30 49.46 46.68
CA ARG A 393 46.71 49.81 46.98
C ARG A 393 46.77 51.10 47.78
#